data_AF-A0A151STR6-F1
#
_entry.id   AF-A0A151STR6-F1
#
_cell.length_a   1.000
_cell.length_b   1.000
_cell.length_c   1.000
_cell.angle_alpha   90.00
_cell.angle_beta   90.00
_cell.angle_gamma   90.00
#
_symmetry.space_group_name_H-M   'P 1'
#
loop_
_entity.id
_entity.type
_entity.pdbx_description
1 polymer ?
#
loop_
_entity_poly.entity_id
_entity_poly.type
_entity_poly.pdbx_seq_one_letter_code
_entity_poly.pdbx_strand_id
1 'polypeptide(L)'
;GKYFFLVDCEFPNRRQFLALFLGVRYHLQDFAGQGNDLENEKELFNLRHASLRNVIEKIFGIFKSRFTIFKSAPPFLFKTQVKLVLVCATLHNFLLFT
;
A
#
# COMPACT_ATOMS: atom_id res chain seq x y z
N GLY A 1 5.35 21.18 -0.94
CA GLY A 1 5.94 19.91 -0.45
C GLY A 1 6.36 19.05 -1.63
N LYS A 2 7.37 18.18 -1.47
CA LYS A 2 7.73 17.19 -2.50
C LYS A 2 6.82 15.96 -2.31
N TYR A 3 6.16 15.52 -3.38
CA TYR A 3 5.33 14.31 -3.39
C TYR A 3 6.17 13.10 -3.79
N PHE A 4 5.97 11.99 -3.09
CA PHE A 4 6.63 10.71 -3.37
C PHE A 4 5.58 9.60 -3.52
N PHE A 5 5.83 8.65 -4.41
CA PHE A 5 5.01 7.47 -4.67
C PHE A 5 5.66 6.24 -4.01
N LEU A 6 4.91 5.57 -3.13
CA LEU A 6 5.29 4.27 -2.60
C LEU A 6 5.10 3.22 -3.71
N VAL A 7 6.14 2.45 -4.03
CA VAL A 7 6.11 1.51 -5.16
C VAL A 7 6.58 0.12 -4.76
N ASP A 8 6.25 -0.88 -5.58
CA ASP A 8 6.74 -2.24 -5.39
C ASP A 8 8.26 -2.33 -5.56
N CYS A 9 8.88 -3.37 -5.00
CA CYS A 9 10.31 -3.66 -5.18
C CYS A 9 10.67 -3.95 -6.65
N GLU A 10 9.66 -4.32 -7.46
CA GLU A 10 9.79 -4.51 -8.91
C GLU A 10 10.03 -3.19 -9.67
N PHE A 11 9.75 -2.04 -9.03
CA PHE A 11 9.99 -0.74 -9.64
C PHE A 11 11.36 -0.19 -9.25
N PRO A 12 12.14 0.31 -10.22
CA PRO A 12 13.41 0.96 -9.92
C PRO A 12 13.18 2.25 -9.15
N ASN A 13 14.04 2.52 -8.16
CA ASN A 13 13.99 3.77 -7.40
C ASN A 13 14.39 4.94 -8.32
N ARG A 14 13.41 5.74 -8.76
CA ARG A 14 13.59 6.96 -9.56
C ARG A 14 13.22 8.20 -8.75
N ARG A 15 13.43 9.39 -9.32
CA ARG A 15 12.96 10.64 -8.69
C ARG A 15 11.48 10.49 -8.32
N GLN A 16 11.14 10.83 -7.08
CA GLN A 16 9.79 10.75 -6.50
C GLN A 16 9.27 9.32 -6.25
N PHE A 17 10.05 8.27 -6.46
CA PHE A 17 9.64 6.90 -6.15
C PHE A 17 10.32 6.48 -4.84
N LEU A 18 9.63 5.68 -4.06
CA LEU A 18 10.14 5.07 -2.84
C LEU A 18 9.93 3.56 -3.00
N ALA A 19 10.96 2.89 -3.51
CA ALA A 19 11.02 1.42 -3.58
C ALA A 19 11.77 0.85 -2.38
N LEU A 20 11.49 -0.41 -2.04
CA LEU A 20 12.21 -1.16 -1.01
C LEU A 20 13.71 -1.27 -1.32
N PHE A 21 14.54 -1.28 -0.28
CA PHE A 21 15.94 -1.69 -0.40
C PHE A 21 16.00 -3.20 -0.57
N LEU A 22 16.55 -3.66 -1.70
CA LEU A 22 16.77 -5.08 -1.98
C LEU A 22 17.89 -5.66 -1.11
N GLY A 23 17.78 -6.94 -0.76
CA GLY A 23 18.77 -7.65 0.07
C GLY A 23 18.74 -7.28 1.55
N VAL A 24 17.72 -6.55 1.99
CA VAL A 24 17.50 -6.15 3.39
C VAL A 24 16.14 -6.71 3.83
N ARG A 25 16.02 -7.14 5.09
CA ARG A 25 14.76 -7.62 5.67
C ARG A 25 13.63 -6.62 5.42
N TYR A 26 12.44 -7.12 5.08
CA TYR A 26 11.30 -6.27 4.73
C TYR A 26 9.93 -6.89 5.02
N HIS A 27 9.83 -8.19 5.30
CA HIS A 27 8.55 -8.74 5.72
C HIS A 27 8.26 -8.27 7.13
N LEU A 28 7.03 -7.82 7.39
CA LEU A 28 6.63 -7.35 8.72
C LEU A 28 6.84 -8.41 9.81
N GLN A 29 6.79 -9.69 9.45
CA GLN A 29 7.03 -10.81 10.36
C GLN A 29 8.51 -10.93 10.77
N ASP A 30 9.45 -10.48 9.93
CA ASP A 30 10.89 -10.49 10.22
C ASP A 30 11.22 -9.59 11.43
N PHE A 31 10.35 -8.62 11.73
CA PHE A 31 10.50 -7.65 12.81
C PHE A 31 9.58 -7.95 14.01
N ALA A 32 8.85 -9.07 13.99
CA ALA A 32 7.96 -9.46 15.09
C ALA A 32 8.69 -10.41 16.04
N GLY A 33 8.70 -10.13 17.35
CA GLY A 33 9.26 -11.03 18.37
C GLY A 33 10.51 -10.48 19.08
N GLN A 34 10.97 -11.21 20.10
CA GLN A 34 12.10 -10.84 20.95
C GLN A 34 13.42 -11.11 20.23
N GLY A 35 14.31 -10.12 20.15
CA GLY A 35 15.62 -10.22 19.48
C GLY A 35 15.63 -9.82 18.00
N ASN A 36 14.51 -9.31 17.47
CA ASN A 36 14.39 -8.79 16.10
C ASN A 36 14.54 -7.27 16.04
N ASP A 37 15.53 -6.74 16.77
CA ASP A 37 15.81 -5.31 16.81
C ASP A 37 16.29 -4.81 15.44
N LEU A 38 15.97 -3.55 15.12
CA LEU A 38 16.41 -2.91 13.89
C LEU A 38 17.93 -2.72 13.92
N GLU A 39 18.62 -3.30 12.95
CA GLU A 39 20.08 -3.24 12.89
C GLU A 39 20.59 -2.04 12.08
N ASN A 40 19.78 -1.53 11.15
CA ASN A 40 20.22 -0.49 10.22
C ASN A 40 19.09 0.45 9.76
N GLU A 41 19.45 1.66 9.32
CA GLU A 41 18.51 2.65 8.76
C GLU A 41 17.73 2.11 7.56
N LYS A 42 18.35 1.23 6.76
CA LYS A 42 17.69 0.56 5.63
C LYS A 42 16.58 -0.38 6.07
N GLU A 43 16.76 -1.09 7.18
CA GLU A 43 15.72 -1.95 7.75
C GLU A 43 14.58 -1.12 8.32
N LEU A 44 14.88 -0.02 9.02
CA LEU A 44 13.86 0.92 9.48
C LEU A 44 13.05 1.49 8.33
N PHE A 45 13.71 1.84 7.22
CA PHE A 45 13.02 2.29 6.01
C PHE A 45 12.12 1.19 5.43
N ASN A 46 12.64 -0.03 5.26
CA ASN A 46 11.88 -1.16 4.70
C ASN A 46 10.68 -1.53 5.59
N LEU A 47 10.84 -1.55 6.92
CA LEU A 47 9.76 -1.79 7.87
C LEU A 47 8.65 -0.74 7.73
N ARG A 48 9.00 0.54 7.69
CA ARG A 48 8.02 1.63 7.49
C ARG A 48 7.32 1.53 6.14
N HIS A 49 8.09 1.25 5.09
CA HIS A 49 7.58 1.06 3.74
C HIS A 49 6.59 -0.11 3.69
N ALA A 50 6.97 -1.29 4.20
CA ALA A 50 6.12 -2.47 4.24
C ALA A 50 4.86 -2.26 5.10
N SER A 51 4.98 -1.52 6.21
CA SER A 51 3.83 -1.16 7.07
C SER A 51 2.82 -0.29 6.32
N LEU A 52 3.29 0.76 5.64
CA LEU A 52 2.43 1.63 4.82
C LEU A 52 1.76 0.84 3.69
N ARG A 53 2.52 -0.02 3.01
CA ARG A 53 1.99 -0.88 1.95
C ARG A 53 0.91 -1.82 2.47
N ASN A 54 1.14 -2.46 3.62
CA ASN A 54 0.17 -3.36 4.24
C ASN A 54 -1.15 -2.65 4.57
N VAL A 55 -1.11 -1.39 5.03
CA VAL A 55 -2.34 -0.59 5.23
C VAL A 55 -3.07 -0.36 3.90
N ILE A 56 -2.36 0.03 2.85
CA ILE A 56 -2.93 0.25 1.51
C ILE A 56 -3.57 -1.04 0.96
N GLU A 57 -2.85 -2.16 1.04
CA GLU A 57 -3.32 -3.46 0.57
C GLU A 57 -4.56 -3.93 1.36
N LYS A 58 -4.60 -3.73 2.68
CA LYS A 58 -5.78 -4.03 3.50
C LYS A 58 -7.00 -3.21 3.08
N ILE A 59 -6.83 -1.91 2.78
CA ILE A 59 -7.92 -1.06 2.27
C ILE A 59 -8.44 -1.61 0.93
N PHE A 60 -7.54 -1.94 0.00
CA PHE A 60 -7.95 -2.57 -1.27
C PHE A 60 -8.61 -3.94 -1.07
N GLY A 61 -8.17 -4.73 -0.09
CA GLY A 61 -8.80 -5.99 0.30
C GLY A 61 -10.25 -5.77 0.77
N ILE A 62 -10.50 -4.77 1.60
CA ILE A 62 -11.85 -4.38 2.04
C ILE A 62 -12.71 -3.99 0.82
N PHE A 63 -12.17 -3.18 -0.09
CA PHE A 63 -12.90 -2.76 -1.28
C PHE A 63 -13.22 -3.93 -2.22
N LYS A 64 -12.29 -4.85 -2.44
CA LYS A 64 -12.53 -6.08 -3.22
C LYS A 64 -13.57 -6.99 -2.57
N SER A 65 -13.61 -7.04 -1.23
CA SER A 65 -14.60 -7.83 -0.50
C SER A 65 -15.99 -7.21 -0.56
N ARG A 66 -16.10 -5.88 -0.45
CA ARG A 66 -17.40 -5.17 -0.39
C ARG A 66 -17.98 -4.84 -1.76
N PHE A 67 -17.14 -4.50 -2.73
CA PHE A 67 -17.58 -4.02 -4.04
C PHE A 67 -17.08 -4.95 -5.14
N THR A 68 -18.01 -5.65 -5.78
CA THR A 68 -17.74 -6.62 -6.86
C THR A 68 -16.98 -6.01 -8.04
N ILE A 69 -17.10 -4.70 -8.25
CA ILE A 69 -16.40 -3.96 -9.31
C ILE A 69 -14.87 -4.02 -9.22
N PHE A 70 -14.30 -4.30 -8.04
CA PHE A 70 -12.85 -4.46 -7.86
C PHE A 70 -12.37 -5.92 -7.97
N LYS A 71 -13.28 -6.90 -8.15
CA LYS A 71 -12.90 -8.32 -8.27
C LYS A 71 -12.27 -8.66 -9.62
N SER A 72 -12.59 -7.90 -10.65
CA SER A 72 -11.99 -8.00 -11.98
C SER A 72 -11.41 -6.66 -12.41
N ALA A 73 -10.48 -6.66 -13.37
CA ALA A 73 -9.95 -5.44 -13.95
C ALA A 73 -11.11 -4.69 -14.65
N PRO A 74 -11.51 -3.50 -14.19
CA PRO A 74 -12.59 -2.78 -14.81
C PRO A 74 -12.15 -2.32 -16.21
N PRO A 75 -12.97 -2.48 -17.27
CA PRO A 75 -12.64 -2.06 -18.64
C PRO A 75 -12.76 -0.52 -18.80
N PHE A 76 -12.37 0.23 -17.77
CA PHE A 76 -12.49 1.68 -17.72
C PHE A 76 -11.12 2.34 -17.86
N LEU A 77 -11.12 3.54 -18.44
CA LEU A 77 -9.95 4.41 -18.46
C LEU A 77 -9.46 4.70 -17.05
N PHE A 78 -8.15 4.93 -16.89
CA PHE A 78 -7.53 5.22 -15.60
C PHE A 78 -8.21 6.35 -14.82
N LYS A 79 -8.60 7.44 -15.49
CA LYS A 79 -9.34 8.56 -14.85
C LYS A 79 -10.66 8.09 -14.22
N THR A 80 -11.35 7.14 -14.85
CA THR A 80 -12.60 6.57 -14.34
C THR A 80 -12.32 5.61 -13.17
N GLN A 81 -11.25 4.81 -13.25
CA GLN A 81 -10.83 3.94 -12.14
C GLN A 81 -10.53 4.75 -10.86
N VAL A 82 -9.84 5.89 -10.99
CA VAL A 82 -9.59 6.80 -9.85
C VAL A 82 -10.90 7.30 -9.23
N LYS A 83 -11.88 7.71 -10.05
CA LYS A 83 -13.20 8.14 -9.57
C LYS A 83 -13.94 7.01 -8.85
N LEU A 84 -13.85 5.78 -9.34
CA LEU A 84 -14.47 4.62 -8.70
C LEU A 84 -13.91 4.38 -7.29
N VAL A 85 -12.58 4.45 -7.12
CA VAL A 85 -11.94 4.34 -5.80
C VAL A 85 -12.47 5.41 -4.86
N LEU A 86 -12.58 6.67 -5.31
CA LEU A 86 -13.10 7.76 -4.49
C LEU A 86 -14.55 7.54 -4.08
N VAL A 87 -15.42 7.17 -5.04
CA VAL A 87 -16.85 6.91 -4.77
C VAL A 87 -17.02 5.75 -3.79
N CYS A 88 -16.28 4.65 -3.97
CA CYS A 88 -16.33 3.51 -3.06
C CYS A 88 -15.81 3.84 -1.66
N ALA A 89 -14.78 4.69 -1.54
CA ALA A 89 -14.32 5.18 -0.26
C ALA A 89 -15.38 6.04 0.45
N THR A 90 -15.98 6.98 -0.26
CA THR A 90 -17.07 7.82 0.27
C THR A 90 -18.26 6.97 0.72
N LEU A 91 -18.69 6.01 -0.11
CA LEU A 91 -19.79 5.11 0.21
C LEU A 91 -19.47 4.20 1.39
N HIS A 92 -18.25 3.67 1.47
CA HIS A 92 -17.80 2.87 2.60
C HIS A 92 -17.87 3.65 3.91
N ASN A 93 -17.39 4.91 3.90
CA ASN A 93 -17.45 5.78 5.07
C ASN A 93 -18.91 6.10 5.45
N PHE A 94 -19.75 6.48 4.47
CA PHE A 94 -21.16 6.76 4.73
C PHE A 94 -21.87 5.59 5.42
N LEU A 95 -21.68 4.36 4.92
CA LEU A 95 -22.29 3.15 5.49
C LEU A 95 -21.65 2.67 6.80
N LEU A 96 -20.48 3.18 7.17
CA LEU A 96 -19.83 2.87 8.46
C LEU A 96 -20.25 3.86 9.56
N PHE A 97 -20.61 5.09 9.18
CA PHE A 97 -21.00 6.17 10.09
C PHE A 97 -22.52 6.40 10.17
N THR A 98 -23.33 5.55 9.52
CA THR A 98 -24.79 5.50 9.67
C THR A 98 -25.18 4.15 10.29
#